data_AF-A0A0F7ZRL8-F1
#
_entry.id   AF-A0A0F7ZRL8-F1
#
_cell.length_a   1.000
_cell.length_b   1.000
_cell.length_c   1.000
_cell.angle_alpha   90.00
_cell.angle_beta   90.00
_cell.angle_gamma   90.00
#
_symmetry.space_group_name_H-M   'P 1'
#
loop_
_entity.id
_entity.type
_entity.pdbx_description
1 polymer ?
#
loop_
_entity_poly.entity_id
_entity_poly.type
_entity_poly.pdbx_seq_one_letter_code
_entity_poly.pdbx_strand_id
1 'polypeptide(L)'
;MYAFAFLSGEDEDGYIWVLNQLQSIYELYDIRQPLVILTDRCLACIKAISRCFPASKSLLCTWHANKAVLSYCKPAFDREDEDSNSNER
;
A
#
# COMPACT_ATOMS: atom_id res chain seq x y z
N MET A 1 -8.65 -13.52 -10.77
CA MET A 1 -8.99 -12.29 -11.50
C MET A 1 -7.93 -11.25 -11.20
N TYR A 2 -7.40 -10.58 -12.21
CA TYR A 2 -6.44 -9.49 -12.06
C TYR A 2 -7.04 -8.25 -12.72
N ALA A 3 -6.93 -7.10 -12.07
CA ALA A 3 -7.42 -5.82 -12.55
C ALA A 3 -6.36 -4.75 -12.29
N PHE A 4 -6.35 -3.72 -13.14
CA PHE A 4 -5.50 -2.55 -12.98
C PHE A 4 -6.30 -1.31 -13.41
N ALA A 5 -5.94 -0.17 -12.83
CA ALA A 5 -6.51 1.13 -13.18
C ALA A 5 -5.41 2.17 -13.18
N PHE A 6 -5.54 3.15 -14.07
CA PHE A 6 -4.69 4.33 -14.08
C PHE A 6 -5.48 5.48 -13.46
N LEU A 7 -4.88 6.11 -12.44
CA LEU A 7 -5.43 7.27 -11.76
C LEU A 7 -4.58 8.49 -12.11
N SER A 8 -5.21 9.66 -12.21
CA SER A 8 -4.51 10.93 -12.45
C SER A 8 -3.68 11.39 -11.25
N GLY A 9 -3.96 10.85 -10.05
CA GLY A 9 -3.28 11.18 -8.81
C GLY A 9 -3.60 10.20 -7.68
N GLU A 10 -2.95 10.41 -6.54
CA GLU A 10 -3.13 9.65 -5.30
C GLU A 10 -4.08 10.37 -4.34
N ASP A 11 -5.27 10.70 -4.82
CA ASP A 11 -6.31 11.37 -4.05
C ASP A 11 -7.46 10.42 -3.67
N GLU A 12 -8.22 10.81 -2.65
CA GLU A 12 -9.26 9.96 -2.06
C GLU A 12 -10.39 9.67 -3.04
N ASP A 13 -10.77 10.65 -3.87
CA ASP A 13 -11.86 10.51 -4.83
C ASP A 13 -11.49 9.55 -5.96
N GLY A 14 -10.25 9.62 -6.46
CA GLY A 14 -9.70 8.67 -7.42
C GLY A 14 -9.71 7.23 -6.88
N TYR A 15 -9.30 7.04 -5.62
CA TYR A 15 -9.36 5.72 -4.99
C TYR A 15 -10.79 5.23 -4.76
N ILE A 16 -11.72 6.10 -4.33
CA ILE A 16 -13.14 5.75 -4.19
C ILE A 16 -13.69 5.28 -5.53
N TRP A 17 -13.41 6.02 -6.61
CA TRP A 17 -13.88 5.67 -7.94
C TRP A 17 -13.44 4.26 -8.36
N VAL A 18 -12.14 3.94 -8.25
CA VAL A 18 -11.65 2.61 -8.66
C VAL A 18 -12.16 1.49 -7.75
N LEU A 19 -12.27 1.73 -6.44
CA LEU A 19 -12.78 0.74 -5.50
C LEU A 19 -14.27 0.46 -5.73
N ASN A 20 -15.05 1.44 -6.16
CA ASN A 20 -16.43 1.23 -6.59
C ASN A 20 -16.50 0.40 -7.88
N GLN A 21 -15.62 0.63 -8.86
CA GLN A 21 -15.56 -0.23 -10.05
C GLN A 21 -15.25 -1.68 -9.67
N LEU A 22 -14.33 -1.88 -8.72
CA LEU A 22 -13.99 -3.21 -8.21
C LEU A 22 -15.18 -3.88 -7.50
N GLN A 23 -15.94 -3.14 -6.69
CA GLN A 23 -17.16 -3.66 -6.05
C GLN A 23 -18.18 -4.10 -7.10
N SER A 24 -18.44 -3.29 -8.12
CA SER A 24 -19.37 -3.65 -9.19
C SER A 24 -18.95 -4.93 -9.93
N ILE A 25 -17.65 -5.15 -10.12
CA ILE A 25 -17.13 -6.41 -10.68
C ILE A 25 -17.41 -7.57 -9.74
N TYR A 26 -17.18 -7.41 -8.43
CA TYR A 26 -17.49 -8.47 -7.47
C TYR A 26 -18.98 -8.82 -7.45
N GLU A 27 -19.86 -7.83 -7.49
CA GLU A 27 -21.30 -8.05 -7.56
C GLU A 27 -21.72 -8.72 -8.86
N LEU A 28 -21.21 -8.26 -10.02
CA LEU A 28 -21.56 -8.80 -11.34
C LEU A 28 -21.23 -10.29 -11.48
N TYR A 29 -20.15 -10.74 -10.86
CA TYR A 29 -19.66 -12.11 -10.97
C TYR A 29 -19.91 -12.94 -9.70
N ASP A 30 -20.73 -12.46 -8.77
CA ASP A 30 -21.03 -13.11 -7.47
C ASP A 30 -19.75 -13.54 -6.71
N ILE A 31 -18.73 -12.66 -6.73
CA ILE A 31 -17.46 -12.87 -6.04
C ILE A 31 -17.58 -12.31 -4.63
N ARG A 32 -17.17 -13.12 -3.65
CA ARG A 32 -17.10 -12.68 -2.25
C ARG A 32 -16.15 -11.48 -2.10
N GLN A 33 -16.61 -10.45 -1.40
CA GLN A 33 -15.77 -9.30 -1.04
C GLN A 33 -14.54 -9.69 -0.22
N PRO A 34 -13.42 -8.95 -0.35
CA PRO A 34 -12.19 -9.23 0.36
C PRO A 34 -12.36 -9.06 1.87
N LEU A 35 -11.77 -9.96 2.66
CA LEU A 35 -11.69 -9.79 4.12
C LEU A 35 -10.52 -8.91 4.55
N VAL A 36 -9.48 -8.84 3.71
CA VAL A 36 -8.24 -8.11 3.97
C VAL A 36 -7.82 -7.38 2.70
N ILE A 37 -7.40 -6.13 2.85
CA ILE A 37 -6.82 -5.32 1.78
C ILE A 37 -5.43 -4.87 2.24
N LEU A 38 -4.41 -5.13 1.40
CA LEU A 38 -3.04 -4.72 1.66
C LEU A 38 -2.74 -3.41 0.93
N THR A 39 -2.21 -2.41 1.64
CA THR A 39 -1.85 -1.10 1.07
C THR A 39 -0.42 -0.70 1.44
N ASP A 40 0.13 0.27 0.73
CA ASP A 40 1.45 0.87 0.96
C ASP A 40 1.42 2.06 1.94
N ARG A 41 0.40 2.14 2.80
CA ARG A 41 0.14 3.26 3.74
C ARG A 41 -0.28 4.57 3.08
N CYS A 42 -0.71 4.59 1.82
CA CYS A 42 -1.35 5.77 1.26
C CYS A 42 -2.62 6.15 2.07
N LEU A 43 -2.63 7.33 2.72
CA LEU A 43 -3.72 7.75 3.59
C LEU A 43 -5.04 7.95 2.82
N ALA A 44 -4.96 8.50 1.61
CA ALA A 44 -6.12 8.66 0.73
C ALA A 44 -6.73 7.28 0.38
N CYS A 45 -5.87 6.30 0.05
CA CYS A 45 -6.30 4.92 -0.23
C CYS A 45 -6.96 4.27 1.00
N ILE A 46 -6.37 4.41 2.19
CA ILE A 46 -6.94 3.84 3.42
C ILE A 46 -8.32 4.44 3.73
N LYS A 47 -8.50 5.76 3.56
CA LYS A 47 -9.81 6.40 3.75
C LYS A 47 -10.83 5.90 2.73
N ALA A 48 -10.45 5.82 1.46
CA ALA A 48 -11.32 5.28 0.41
C ALA A 48 -11.73 3.82 0.70
N ILE A 49 -10.80 2.98 1.15
CA ILE A 49 -11.08 1.59 1.57
C ILE A 49 -12.09 1.57 2.72
N SER A 50 -11.93 2.44 3.74
CA SER A 50 -12.86 2.46 4.86
C SER A 50 -14.30 2.82 4.46
N ARG A 51 -14.47 3.56 3.36
CA ARG A 51 -15.76 3.91 2.78
C ARG A 51 -16.33 2.81 1.89
N CYS A 52 -15.50 2.24 1.00
CA CYS A 52 -15.93 1.28 -0.02
C CYS A 52 -15.99 -0.16 0.50
N PHE A 53 -15.12 -0.54 1.43
CA PHE A 53 -15.00 -1.89 1.98
C PHE A 53 -14.94 -1.86 3.52
N PRO A 54 -15.99 -1.37 4.20
CA PRO A 54 -15.98 -1.16 5.65
C PRO A 54 -15.81 -2.45 6.48
N ALA A 55 -16.15 -3.61 5.91
CA ALA A 55 -15.98 -4.91 6.55
C ALA A 55 -14.56 -5.49 6.38
N SER A 56 -13.76 -4.95 5.45
CA SER A 56 -12.39 -5.42 5.21
C SER A 56 -11.42 -4.84 6.21
N LYS A 57 -10.44 -5.63 6.65
CA LYS A 57 -9.30 -5.13 7.43
C LYS A 57 -8.25 -4.55 6.49
N SER A 58 -7.86 -3.30 6.71
CA SER A 58 -6.74 -2.67 6.00
C SER A 58 -5.44 -2.98 6.73
N LEU A 59 -4.46 -3.57 6.03
CA LEU A 59 -3.14 -3.90 6.55
C LEU A 59 -2.04 -3.31 5.66
N LEU A 60 -0.84 -3.18 6.21
CA LEU A 60 0.33 -2.76 5.45
C LEU A 60 0.89 -3.92 4.62
N CYS A 61 1.22 -3.63 3.38
CA CYS A 61 1.97 -4.52 2.51
C CYS A 61 3.42 -4.57 2.98
N THR A 62 3.86 -5.72 3.51
CA THR A 62 5.23 -5.93 3.99
C THR A 62 6.26 -5.78 2.88
N TRP A 63 5.91 -6.12 1.64
CA TRP A 63 6.80 -5.93 0.50
C TRP A 63 7.10 -4.45 0.23
N HIS A 64 6.06 -3.60 0.19
CA HIS A 64 6.24 -2.16 0.03
C HIS A 64 6.97 -1.55 1.23
N ALA A 65 6.65 -1.98 2.45
CA ALA A 65 7.34 -1.53 3.65
C ALA A 65 8.84 -1.87 3.59
N ASN A 66 9.20 -3.12 3.25
CA ASN A 66 10.58 -3.55 3.12
C ASN A 66 11.30 -2.78 2.01
N LYS A 67 10.64 -2.53 0.87
CA LYS A 67 11.19 -1.73 -0.22
C LYS A 67 11.47 -0.29 0.25
N ALA A 68 10.58 0.31 1.02
CA ALA A 68 10.81 1.64 1.58
C ALA A 68 12.00 1.64 2.56
N VAL A 69 12.10 0.66 3.47
CA VAL A 69 13.23 0.54 4.40
C VAL A 69 14.56 0.40 3.65
N LEU A 70 14.62 -0.46 2.64
CA LEU A 70 15.83 -0.66 1.86
C LEU A 70 16.25 0.60 1.08
N SER A 71 15.28 1.37 0.59
CA SER A 71 15.57 2.60 -0.16
C SER A 71 15.98 3.77 0.75
N TYR A 72 15.32 3.94 1.89
CA TYR A 72 15.44 5.17 2.69
C TYR A 72 16.19 4.99 4.01
N CYS A 73 16.17 3.80 4.61
CA CYS A 73 16.76 3.55 5.92
C CYS A 73 18.10 2.82 5.82
N LYS A 74 18.27 1.91 4.85
CA LYS A 74 19.54 1.16 4.66
C LYS A 74 20.78 2.07 4.60
N PRO A 75 20.79 3.20 3.87
CA PRO A 75 21.96 4.07 3.80
C PRO A 75 22.36 4.73 5.13
N ALA A 76 21.51 4.69 6.16
CA ALA A 76 21.85 5.18 7.49
C ALA A 76 22.65 4.13 8.28
N PHE A 77 22.34 2.85 8.10
CA PHE A 77 23.06 1.75 8.76
C PHE A 77 24.43 1.50 8.13
N ASP A 78 24.54 1.60 6.80
CA ASP A 78 25.83 1.40 6.12
C ASP A 78 26.87 2.49 6.49
N ARG A 79 26.43 3.69 6.93
CA ARG A 79 27.33 4.77 7.37
C ARG A 79 27.92 4.54 8.76
N GLU A 80 27.16 3.91 9.66
CA GLU A 80 27.62 3.62 11.02
C GLU A 80 28.72 2.55 11.00
N ASP A 81 28.66 1.59 10.07
CA ASP A 81 29.72 0.58 9.89
C ASP A 81 31.03 1.17 9.32
N GLU A 82 30.96 2.20 8.46
CA GLU A 82 32.14 2.92 7.96
C GLU A 82 32.79 3.82 9.02
N ASP A 83 31.99 4.52 9.84
CA ASP A 83 32.49 5.37 10.93
C ASP A 83 33.08 4.53 12.08
N SER A 84 32.55 3.35 12.34
CA SER A 84 33.10 2.41 13.34
C SER A 84 34.48 1.88 12.95
N ASN A 85 34.70 1.63 11.65
CA ASN A 85 35.93 1.02 11.12
C ASN A 85 37.03 2.06 10.78
N SER A 86 36.70 3.36 10.81
CA SER A 86 37.66 4.46 10.64
C SER A 86 38.23 4.98 11.96
N ASN A 87 37.59 4.66 13.10
CA ASN A 87 38.06 5.02 14.44
C ASN A 87 39.00 3.97 15.08
N GLU A 88 39.23 2.84 14.41
CA GLU A 88 40.18 1.79 14.80
C GLU A 88 41.49 1.80 13.97
N ARG A 89 41.75 2.87 13.18
CA ARG A 89 43.01 3.05 12.42
C ARG A 89 43.83 4.23 12.89
#